data_AF-A0A916Q451-F1
#
_entry.id   AF-A0A916Q451-F1
#
_cell.length_a   1.000
_cell.length_b   1.000
_cell.length_c   1.000
_cell.angle_alpha   90.00
_cell.angle_beta   90.00
_cell.angle_gamma   90.00
#
_symmetry.space_group_name_H-M   'P 1'
#
loop_
_entity.id
_entity.type
_entity.pdbx_description
1 polymer ?
#
loop_
_entity_poly.entity_id
_entity_poly.type
_entity_poly.pdbx_seq_one_letter_code
_entity_poly.pdbx_strand_id
1 'polypeptide(L)'
;MLQEFITLPSLKLLERQRLPECSAIYFVISRDQVLYVGLATNLRSRWQNHHRLTQLEAVNKRSEVKLFWLVCTQNQLNDLESQYIEHYCPILNQTKVPERQIVPSFQMLTQSLKKLNERILGFGICAADNQRLTTLIFGYLADYREVRLATTNLRKTLQAITRKPNSLFRWTEVVRRRDGAHWVTKCNGVEIHLLPWFEERLMHNPSMYEVMIERRFGSFTSIPMPEYESMRQDVRSMSFKERLQLARSSEIGQKLFPLECGAQFRNISGVEILCLSDIQLQSLLSKHSYLQDKYPKIFAIESDPVPMLVF
;
A
#
# COMPACT_ATOMS: atom_id res chain seq x y z
N MET A 1 -31.63 -29.85 16.53
CA MET A 1 -30.28 -30.42 16.71
C MET A 1 -30.34 -31.89 16.37
N LEU A 2 -29.51 -32.36 15.43
CA LEU A 2 -29.37 -33.78 15.12
C LEU A 2 -29.00 -34.54 16.40
N GLN A 3 -29.78 -35.56 16.77
CA GLN A 3 -29.66 -36.25 18.07
C GLN A 3 -28.27 -36.81 18.34
N GLU A 4 -27.56 -37.21 17.28
CA GLU A 4 -26.21 -37.78 17.29
C GLU A 4 -25.12 -36.79 17.78
N PHE A 5 -25.37 -35.48 17.72
CA PHE A 5 -24.38 -34.45 18.10
C PHE A 5 -24.56 -33.94 19.53
N ILE A 6 -25.64 -34.32 20.21
CA ILE A 6 -25.95 -33.86 21.58
C ILE A 6 -24.88 -34.33 22.58
N THR A 7 -24.30 -35.51 22.35
CA THR A 7 -23.30 -36.13 23.21
C THR A 7 -21.87 -35.68 22.90
N LEU A 8 -21.66 -35.00 21.76
CA LEU A 8 -20.34 -34.56 21.34
C LEU A 8 -19.97 -33.21 21.96
N PRO A 9 -18.70 -33.02 22.37
CA PRO A 9 -18.24 -31.73 22.81
C PRO A 9 -18.33 -30.72 21.66
N SER A 10 -18.71 -29.47 21.99
CA SER A 10 -18.92 -28.43 20.99
C SER A 10 -18.55 -27.04 21.46
N LEU A 11 -18.22 -26.17 20.50
CA LEU A 11 -17.92 -24.75 20.70
C LEU A 11 -18.50 -23.93 19.55
N LYS A 12 -18.76 -22.65 19.81
CA LYS A 12 -19.08 -21.69 18.73
C LYS A 12 -17.84 -21.44 17.87
N LEU A 13 -18.03 -21.16 16.57
CA LEU A 13 -16.92 -20.84 15.65
C LEU A 13 -16.03 -19.68 16.14
N LEU A 14 -16.63 -18.69 16.82
CA LEU A 14 -15.92 -17.54 17.39
C LEU A 14 -15.00 -17.95 18.56
N GLU A 15 -15.28 -19.07 19.22
CA GLU A 15 -14.54 -19.61 20.35
C GLU A 15 -13.49 -20.64 19.95
N ARG A 16 -13.22 -20.82 18.65
CA ARG A 16 -12.29 -21.83 18.11
C ARG A 16 -10.89 -21.84 18.73
N GLN A 17 -10.45 -20.73 19.34
CA GLN A 17 -9.17 -20.67 20.07
C GLN A 17 -9.14 -21.60 21.30
N ARG A 18 -10.32 -21.98 21.83
CA ARG A 18 -10.48 -22.88 22.99
C ARG A 18 -10.50 -24.37 22.61
N LEU A 19 -10.32 -24.71 21.34
CA LEU A 19 -10.31 -26.11 20.89
C LEU A 19 -9.19 -26.91 21.58
N PRO A 20 -9.42 -28.20 21.87
CA PRO A 20 -8.43 -29.07 22.51
C PRO A 20 -7.30 -29.48 21.54
N GLU A 21 -6.17 -29.87 22.12
CA GLU A 21 -5.04 -30.47 21.40
C GLU A 21 -5.22 -31.98 21.31
N CYS A 22 -6.13 -32.42 20.46
CA CYS A 22 -6.39 -33.85 20.25
C CYS A 22 -6.56 -34.19 18.76
N SER A 23 -6.42 -35.48 18.47
CA SER A 23 -6.80 -36.07 17.19
C SER A 23 -8.31 -36.27 17.13
N ALA A 24 -8.97 -35.77 16.09
CA ALA A 24 -10.42 -35.79 16.01
C ALA A 24 -10.96 -35.67 14.58
N ILE A 25 -12.16 -36.22 14.37
CA ILE A 25 -13.06 -35.78 13.30
C ILE A 25 -13.88 -34.62 13.84
N TYR A 26 -13.98 -33.53 13.08
CA TYR A 26 -14.79 -32.38 13.45
C TYR A 26 -15.87 -32.08 12.43
N PHE A 27 -16.99 -31.59 12.94
CA PHE A 27 -18.20 -31.30 12.20
C PHE A 27 -18.55 -29.83 12.40
N VAL A 28 -18.80 -29.15 11.29
CA VAL A 28 -19.22 -27.75 11.29
C VAL A 28 -20.70 -27.71 10.96
N ILE A 29 -21.50 -27.26 11.91
CA ILE A 29 -22.97 -27.35 11.84
C ILE A 29 -23.57 -25.95 11.95
N SER A 30 -24.59 -25.68 11.13
CA SER A 30 -25.47 -24.52 11.25
C SER A 30 -26.90 -24.93 10.91
N ARG A 31 -27.88 -24.42 11.67
CA ARG A 31 -29.32 -24.70 11.46
C ARG A 31 -29.61 -26.20 11.25
N ASP A 32 -29.02 -27.05 12.09
CA ASP A 32 -29.16 -28.51 12.06
C ASP A 32 -28.65 -29.20 10.76
N GLN A 33 -27.86 -28.49 9.95
CA GLN A 33 -27.20 -29.03 8.76
C GLN A 33 -25.69 -29.13 8.96
N VAL A 34 -25.12 -30.28 8.62
CA VAL A 34 -23.66 -30.46 8.52
C VAL A 34 -23.15 -29.74 7.28
N LEU A 35 -22.42 -28.66 7.47
CA LEU A 35 -21.85 -27.85 6.39
C LEU A 35 -20.51 -28.41 5.92
N TYR A 36 -19.71 -28.93 6.85
CA TYR A 36 -18.36 -29.41 6.60
C TYR A 36 -17.97 -30.50 7.62
N VAL A 37 -17.28 -31.52 7.14
CA VAL A 37 -16.59 -32.54 7.93
C VAL A 37 -15.11 -32.46 7.62
N GLY A 38 -14.26 -32.54 8.64
CA GLY A 38 -12.82 -32.62 8.44
C GLY A 38 -12.12 -33.43 9.51
N LEU A 39 -10.91 -33.90 9.20
CA LEU A 39 -10.01 -34.54 10.16
C LEU A 39 -8.92 -33.59 10.67
N ALA A 40 -8.42 -33.87 11.87
CA ALA A 40 -7.25 -33.21 12.44
C ALA A 40 -6.45 -34.18 13.31
N THR A 41 -5.12 -34.23 13.15
CA THR A 41 -4.21 -34.87 14.11
C THR A 41 -4.02 -34.01 15.38
N ASN A 42 -4.19 -32.69 15.24
CA ASN A 42 -4.33 -31.73 16.33
C ASN A 42 -5.41 -30.71 15.96
N LEU A 43 -6.55 -30.78 16.65
CA LEU A 43 -7.73 -29.97 16.36
C LEU A 43 -7.47 -28.47 16.56
N ARG A 44 -6.84 -28.06 17.67
CA ARG A 44 -6.45 -26.66 17.90
C ARG A 44 -5.58 -26.10 16.79
N SER A 45 -4.50 -26.80 16.42
CA SER A 45 -3.57 -26.37 15.37
C SER A 45 -4.24 -26.29 14.00
N ARG A 46 -5.11 -27.25 13.66
CA ARG A 46 -5.86 -27.27 12.39
C ARG A 46 -6.70 -26.00 12.19
N TRP A 47 -7.22 -25.43 13.27
CA TRP A 47 -8.10 -24.27 13.24
C TRP A 47 -7.41 -22.91 13.25
N GLN A 48 -6.07 -22.85 13.38
CA GLN A 48 -5.31 -21.58 13.30
C GLN A 48 -5.33 -20.99 11.89
N ASN A 49 -5.16 -21.83 10.86
CA ASN A 49 -5.12 -21.44 9.46
C ASN A 49 -6.12 -22.25 8.61
N HIS A 50 -7.32 -22.46 9.17
CA HIS A 50 -8.33 -23.30 8.51
C HIS A 50 -8.71 -22.72 7.14
N HIS A 51 -8.49 -23.50 6.09
CA HIS A 51 -8.63 -23.07 4.70
C HIS A 51 -10.06 -22.65 4.30
N ARG A 52 -11.08 -23.13 5.02
CA ARG A 52 -12.49 -22.71 4.83
C ARG A 52 -12.99 -21.65 5.83
N LEU A 53 -12.12 -21.09 6.67
CA LEU A 53 -12.54 -20.18 7.74
C LEU A 53 -13.37 -19.01 7.23
N THR A 54 -12.95 -18.37 6.13
CA THR A 54 -13.68 -17.23 5.54
C THR A 54 -15.09 -17.60 5.06
N GLN A 55 -15.28 -18.79 4.46
CA GLN A 55 -16.61 -19.29 4.07
C GLN A 55 -17.49 -19.50 5.30
N LEU A 56 -16.94 -20.11 6.34
CA LEU A 56 -17.64 -20.39 7.60
C LEU A 56 -18.00 -19.11 8.36
N GLU A 57 -17.13 -18.11 8.38
CA GLU A 57 -17.40 -16.79 8.96
C GLU A 57 -18.52 -16.06 8.21
N ALA A 58 -18.58 -16.18 6.88
CA ALA A 58 -19.67 -15.62 6.09
C ALA A 58 -21.02 -16.27 6.41
N VAL A 59 -21.06 -17.59 6.61
CA VAL A 59 -22.25 -18.32 7.08
C VAL A 59 -22.60 -17.89 8.51
N ASN A 60 -21.60 -17.74 9.38
CA ASN A 60 -21.79 -17.35 10.78
C ASN A 60 -22.46 -15.98 10.96
N LYS A 61 -22.30 -15.06 10.00
CA LYS A 61 -23.00 -13.77 9.98
C LYS A 61 -24.51 -13.90 9.77
N ARG A 62 -24.97 -14.98 9.14
CA ARG A 62 -26.39 -15.23 8.82
C ARG A 62 -27.05 -16.24 9.77
N SER A 63 -26.24 -17.10 10.39
CA SER A 63 -26.69 -18.21 11.23
C SER A 63 -25.55 -18.72 12.09
N GLU A 64 -25.78 -18.96 13.38
CA GLU A 64 -24.73 -19.44 14.30
C GLU A 64 -24.11 -20.76 13.83
N VAL A 65 -22.77 -20.75 13.68
CA VAL A 65 -21.98 -21.92 13.33
C VAL A 65 -21.34 -22.50 14.59
N LYS A 66 -21.54 -23.81 14.78
CA LYS A 66 -20.94 -24.59 15.87
C LYS A 66 -19.98 -25.64 15.34
N LEU A 67 -18.93 -25.88 16.11
CA LEU A 67 -17.90 -26.88 15.89
C LEU A 67 -18.15 -28.02 16.87
N PHE A 68 -18.41 -29.21 16.37
CA PHE A 68 -18.49 -30.45 17.15
C PHE A 68 -17.28 -31.31 16.81
N TRP A 69 -16.84 -32.18 17.72
CA TRP A 69 -15.76 -33.11 17.40
C TRP A 69 -15.88 -34.44 18.12
N LEU A 70 -15.37 -35.48 17.45
CA LEU A 70 -15.23 -36.84 17.95
C LEU A 70 -13.74 -37.16 18.07
N VAL A 71 -13.28 -37.38 19.29
CA VAL A 71 -11.89 -37.78 19.56
C VAL A 71 -11.67 -39.20 19.03
N CYS A 72 -10.62 -39.40 18.25
CA CYS A 72 -10.31 -40.69 17.63
C CYS A 72 -8.80 -40.86 17.43
N THR A 73 -8.38 -42.13 17.26
CA THR A 73 -6.97 -42.44 17.01
C THR A 73 -6.56 -42.02 15.59
N GLN A 74 -5.29 -41.65 15.41
CA GLN A 74 -4.80 -41.15 14.12
C GLN A 74 -4.99 -42.15 12.98
N ASN A 75 -4.88 -43.45 13.27
CA ASN A 75 -5.02 -44.53 12.29
C ASN A 75 -6.44 -44.64 11.71
N GLN A 76 -7.44 -44.06 12.37
CA GLN A 76 -8.85 -44.14 11.96
C GLN A 76 -9.33 -42.86 11.24
N LEU A 77 -8.51 -41.80 11.19
CA LEU A 77 -8.95 -40.48 10.75
C LEU A 77 -9.45 -40.47 9.30
N ASN A 78 -8.71 -41.09 8.38
CA ASN A 78 -9.08 -41.08 6.95
C ASN A 78 -10.36 -41.86 6.69
N ASP A 79 -10.49 -43.04 7.32
CA ASP A 79 -11.66 -43.90 7.14
C ASP A 79 -12.91 -43.24 7.72
N LEU A 80 -12.81 -42.68 8.93
CA LEU A 80 -13.91 -41.98 9.57
C LEU A 80 -14.30 -40.70 8.83
N GLU A 81 -13.33 -39.89 8.38
CA GLU A 81 -13.62 -38.69 7.57
C GLU A 81 -14.39 -39.09 6.31
N SER A 82 -13.94 -40.13 5.60
CA SER A 82 -14.59 -40.60 4.38
C SER A 82 -16.01 -41.08 4.64
N GLN A 83 -16.21 -41.90 5.68
CA GLN A 83 -17.53 -42.39 6.08
C GLN A 83 -18.50 -41.26 6.42
N TYR A 84 -18.05 -40.26 7.19
CA TYR A 84 -18.91 -39.13 7.56
C TYR A 84 -19.18 -38.16 6.40
N ILE A 85 -18.22 -37.97 5.49
CA ILE A 85 -18.46 -37.20 4.26
C ILE A 85 -19.48 -37.91 3.37
N GLU A 86 -19.37 -39.22 3.21
CA GLU A 86 -20.33 -40.02 2.44
C GLU A 86 -21.72 -39.99 3.09
N HIS A 87 -21.79 -40.18 4.40
CA HIS A 87 -23.05 -40.20 5.13
C HIS A 87 -23.79 -38.85 5.13
N TYR A 88 -23.10 -37.73 5.40
CA TYR A 88 -23.74 -36.42 5.52
C TYR A 88 -23.73 -35.58 4.24
N CYS A 89 -22.96 -35.97 3.21
CA CYS A 89 -22.77 -35.22 1.97
C CYS A 89 -22.61 -33.69 2.18
N PRO A 90 -21.66 -33.21 3.01
CA PRO A 90 -21.63 -31.80 3.40
C PRO A 90 -21.29 -30.89 2.21
N ILE A 91 -22.07 -29.81 2.04
CA ILE A 91 -21.96 -28.89 0.90
C ILE A 91 -20.52 -28.37 0.75
N LEU A 92 -19.86 -27.98 1.84
CA LEU A 92 -18.53 -27.39 1.72
C LEU A 92 -17.48 -28.42 1.33
N ASN A 93 -17.58 -29.69 1.73
CA ASN A 93 -16.67 -30.74 1.26
C ASN A 93 -16.69 -30.92 -0.27
N GLN A 94 -17.80 -30.57 -0.92
CA GLN A 94 -18.00 -30.70 -2.36
C GLN A 94 -17.67 -29.43 -3.17
N THR A 95 -17.32 -28.32 -2.51
CA THR A 95 -17.02 -27.04 -3.18
C THR A 95 -15.53 -26.77 -3.24
N LYS A 96 -15.07 -26.08 -4.29
CA LYS A 96 -13.70 -25.57 -4.36
C LYS A 96 -13.45 -24.60 -3.20
N VAL A 97 -12.29 -24.72 -2.57
CA VAL A 97 -11.81 -23.77 -1.57
C VAL A 97 -11.51 -22.46 -2.32
N PRO A 98 -12.07 -21.31 -1.92
CA PRO A 98 -11.73 -20.04 -2.56
C PRO A 98 -10.23 -19.81 -2.48
N GLU A 99 -9.57 -19.68 -3.63
CA GLU A 99 -8.16 -19.34 -3.67
C GLU A 99 -7.96 -18.00 -2.96
N ARG A 100 -6.90 -17.89 -2.15
CA ARG A 100 -6.51 -16.59 -1.59
C ARG A 100 -6.21 -15.69 -2.79
N GLN A 101 -7.03 -14.66 -2.99
CA GLN A 101 -6.79 -13.67 -4.04
C GLN A 101 -5.51 -12.92 -3.71
N ILE A 102 -4.37 -13.40 -4.22
CA ILE A 102 -3.08 -12.73 -4.11
C ILE A 102 -3.20 -11.46 -4.94
N VAL A 103 -3.03 -10.32 -4.30
CA VAL A 103 -2.96 -9.05 -5.02
C VAL A 103 -1.54 -8.91 -5.58
N PRO A 104 -1.36 -8.83 -6.90
CA PRO A 104 -0.04 -8.65 -7.50
C PRO A 104 0.67 -7.41 -6.96
N SER A 105 1.98 -7.52 -6.72
CA SER A 105 2.79 -6.42 -6.19
C SER A 105 2.76 -5.17 -7.07
N PHE A 106 2.64 -5.33 -8.40
CA PHE A 106 2.55 -4.19 -9.32
C PHE A 106 1.27 -3.35 -9.10
N GLN A 107 0.12 -4.00 -8.85
CA GLN A 107 -1.12 -3.28 -8.56
C GLN A 107 -1.00 -2.48 -7.26
N MET A 108 -0.29 -3.05 -6.28
CA MET A 108 -0.03 -2.42 -5.01
C MET A 108 0.96 -1.24 -5.13
N LEU A 109 1.95 -1.37 -6.00
CA LEU A 109 2.84 -0.27 -6.37
C LEU A 109 2.05 0.87 -7.05
N THR A 110 1.25 0.57 -8.08
CA THR A 110 0.41 1.57 -8.75
C THR A 110 -0.51 2.29 -7.75
N GLN A 111 -1.18 1.54 -6.85
CA GLN A 111 -2.00 2.14 -5.79
C GLN A 111 -1.18 3.00 -4.82
N SER A 112 0.06 2.59 -4.51
CA SER A 112 0.97 3.36 -3.69
C SER A 112 1.34 4.68 -4.35
N LEU A 113 1.79 4.64 -5.60
CA LEU A 113 2.19 5.82 -6.35
C LEU A 113 1.00 6.76 -6.59
N LYS A 114 -0.21 6.25 -6.85
CA LYS A 114 -1.44 7.08 -6.93
C LYS A 114 -1.74 7.86 -5.66
N LYS A 115 -1.42 7.30 -4.48
CA LYS A 115 -1.59 8.01 -3.20
C LYS A 115 -0.47 9.01 -2.90
N LEU A 116 0.63 8.93 -3.64
CA LEU A 116 1.85 9.69 -3.42
C LEU A 116 2.13 10.71 -4.52
N ASN A 117 1.49 10.62 -5.68
CA ASN A 117 1.83 11.35 -6.92
C ASN A 117 1.94 12.88 -6.79
N GLU A 118 1.14 13.52 -5.94
CA GLU A 118 1.22 14.97 -5.69
C GLU A 118 2.22 15.37 -4.60
N ARG A 119 2.85 14.37 -3.98
CA ARG A 119 3.76 14.52 -2.83
C ARG A 119 5.11 13.90 -3.09
N ILE A 120 5.39 13.50 -4.33
CA ILE A 120 6.67 12.94 -4.70
C ILE A 120 7.16 13.57 -6.00
N LEU A 121 8.47 13.63 -6.12
CA LEU A 121 9.20 14.09 -7.29
C LEU A 121 10.20 13.00 -7.66
N GLY A 122 10.08 12.47 -8.89
CA GLY A 122 11.09 11.59 -9.47
C GLY A 122 12.30 12.40 -9.85
N PHE A 123 13.47 12.07 -9.33
CA PHE A 123 14.67 12.83 -9.68
C PHE A 123 15.75 11.97 -10.30
N GLY A 124 15.67 10.63 -10.23
CA GLY A 124 16.53 9.83 -11.08
C GLY A 124 16.34 8.34 -10.99
N ILE A 125 17.04 7.65 -11.87
CA ILE A 125 17.10 6.21 -11.97
C ILE A 125 18.55 5.75 -12.06
N CYS A 126 18.89 4.68 -11.34
CA CYS A 126 20.15 3.96 -11.48
C CYS A 126 19.90 2.66 -12.22
N ALA A 127 20.70 2.38 -13.24
CA ALA A 127 20.66 1.10 -13.94
C ALA A 127 21.09 -0.03 -12.99
N ALA A 128 20.55 -1.23 -13.22
CA ALA A 128 20.99 -2.43 -12.53
C ALA A 128 22.48 -2.71 -12.78
N ASP A 129 23.16 -3.26 -11.77
CA ASP A 129 24.50 -3.83 -11.89
C ASP A 129 24.53 -5.24 -11.28
N ASN A 130 25.71 -5.88 -11.22
CA ASN A 130 25.84 -7.24 -10.69
C ASN A 130 25.40 -7.40 -9.23
N GLN A 131 25.23 -6.31 -8.48
CA GLN A 131 24.89 -6.29 -7.06
C GLN A 131 23.56 -5.58 -6.75
N ARG A 132 23.05 -4.75 -7.66
CA ARG A 132 21.89 -3.87 -7.43
C ARG A 132 20.85 -4.00 -8.54
N LEU A 133 19.59 -3.97 -8.12
CA LEU A 133 18.45 -3.83 -9.02
C LEU A 133 18.45 -2.44 -9.66
N THR A 134 17.68 -2.26 -10.73
CA THR A 134 17.34 -0.93 -11.22
C THR A 134 16.68 -0.15 -10.09
N THR A 135 17.24 0.99 -9.70
CA THR A 135 16.77 1.78 -8.56
C THR A 135 16.12 3.07 -9.03
N LEU A 136 14.82 3.20 -8.81
CA LEU A 136 14.09 4.46 -8.93
C LEU A 136 14.25 5.29 -7.67
N ILE A 137 14.45 6.59 -7.83
CA ILE A 137 14.71 7.49 -6.71
C ILE A 137 13.70 8.64 -6.73
N PHE A 138 12.89 8.66 -5.68
CA PHE A 138 11.88 9.66 -5.39
C PHE A 138 12.28 10.51 -4.19
N GLY A 139 12.03 11.80 -4.29
CA GLY A 139 11.95 12.70 -3.15
C GLY A 139 10.50 12.88 -2.74
N TYR A 140 10.16 12.67 -1.47
CA TYR A 140 8.85 13.07 -0.97
C TYR A 140 8.87 14.53 -0.51
N LEU A 141 7.81 15.22 -0.89
CA LEU A 141 7.63 16.64 -0.65
C LEU A 141 7.16 16.85 0.79
N ALA A 142 7.91 17.63 1.55
CA ALA A 142 7.59 18.01 2.92
C ALA A 142 7.84 19.51 3.11
N ASP A 143 6.88 20.23 3.68
CA ASP A 143 7.08 21.62 4.09
C ASP A 143 8.15 21.66 5.19
N TYR A 144 9.16 22.51 5.04
CA TYR A 144 10.23 22.73 6.01
C TYR A 144 9.68 23.08 7.41
N ARG A 145 8.50 23.71 7.50
CA ARG A 145 7.83 24.04 8.77
C ARG A 145 7.02 22.87 9.34
N GLU A 146 6.73 21.86 8.52
CA GLU A 146 5.87 20.71 8.87
C GLU A 146 6.52 19.35 8.58
N VAL A 147 7.86 19.25 8.49
CA VAL A 147 8.61 18.02 8.15
C VAL A 147 8.14 16.82 8.98
N ARG A 148 7.83 17.05 10.26
CA ARG A 148 7.30 16.03 11.18
C ARG A 148 5.89 15.55 10.80
N LEU A 149 4.99 16.46 10.40
CA LEU A 149 3.62 16.13 10.00
C LEU A 149 3.61 15.45 8.62
N ALA A 150 4.39 15.95 7.66
CA ALA A 150 4.54 15.34 6.34
C ALA A 150 5.08 13.91 6.43
N THR A 151 6.15 13.71 7.21
CA THR A 151 6.72 12.37 7.48
C THR A 151 5.72 11.44 8.17
N THR A 152 4.90 11.98 9.08
CA THR A 152 3.86 11.20 9.79
C THR A 152 2.75 10.76 8.85
N ASN A 153 2.27 11.66 7.99
CA ASN A 153 1.22 11.36 7.01
C ASN A 153 1.72 10.37 5.96
N LEU A 154 2.94 10.57 5.45
CA LEU A 154 3.58 9.61 4.55
C LEU A 154 3.65 8.23 5.19
N ARG A 155 4.19 8.14 6.41
CA ARG A 155 4.27 6.88 7.15
C ARG A 155 2.91 6.20 7.30
N LYS A 156 1.86 6.95 7.68
CA LYS A 156 0.49 6.40 7.79
C LYS A 156 0.03 5.81 6.45
N THR A 157 0.25 6.53 5.35
CA THR A 157 -0.07 6.06 3.99
C THR A 157 0.68 4.78 3.65
N LEU A 158 2.00 4.74 3.83
CA LEU A 158 2.85 3.59 3.51
C LEU A 158 2.52 2.37 4.38
N GLN A 159 2.26 2.57 5.67
CA GLN A 159 1.85 1.50 6.58
C GLN A 159 0.48 0.93 6.24
N ALA A 160 -0.49 1.78 5.84
CA ALA A 160 -1.81 1.31 5.41
C ALA A 160 -1.72 0.41 4.16
N ILE A 161 -0.79 0.71 3.25
CA ILE A 161 -0.53 -0.11 2.05
C ILE A 161 0.15 -1.43 2.44
N THR A 162 1.14 -1.36 3.33
CA THR A 162 1.95 -2.49 3.82
C THR A 162 1.14 -3.48 4.65
N ARG A 163 0.06 -3.06 5.31
CA ARG A 163 -0.77 -3.94 6.16
C ARG A 163 -1.80 -4.77 5.39
N LYS A 164 -1.86 -4.71 4.05
CA LYS A 164 -2.81 -5.54 3.30
C LYS A 164 -2.41 -7.03 3.39
N PRO A 165 -3.28 -7.90 3.95
CA PRO A 165 -2.92 -9.29 4.26
C PRO A 165 -2.65 -10.15 3.03
N ASN A 166 -3.23 -9.79 1.88
CA ASN A 166 -3.16 -10.58 0.64
C ASN A 166 -2.09 -10.08 -0.35
N SER A 167 -1.16 -9.23 0.10
CA SER A 167 -0.10 -8.69 -0.73
C SER A 167 1.27 -8.94 -0.09
N LEU A 168 2.25 -9.30 -0.92
CA LEU A 168 3.67 -9.39 -0.55
C LEU A 168 4.39 -8.04 -0.65
N PHE A 169 3.75 -7.02 -1.23
CA PHE A 169 4.32 -5.68 -1.36
C PHE A 169 4.42 -5.00 0.01
N ARG A 170 5.60 -4.45 0.32
CA ARG A 170 5.92 -3.83 1.61
C ARG A 170 6.81 -2.61 1.39
N TRP A 171 6.47 -1.50 2.02
CA TRP A 171 7.39 -0.39 2.21
C TRP A 171 8.13 -0.60 3.54
N THR A 172 9.45 -0.56 3.48
CA THR A 172 10.33 -0.72 4.64
C THR A 172 11.03 0.60 4.93
N GLU A 173 10.93 1.07 6.18
CA GLU A 173 11.73 2.19 6.67
C GLU A 173 13.14 1.67 6.96
N VAL A 174 14.14 2.13 6.20
CA VAL A 174 15.52 1.63 6.32
C VAL A 174 16.32 2.46 7.31
N VAL A 175 16.15 3.78 7.27
CA VAL A 175 16.85 4.68 8.18
C VAL A 175 15.99 5.90 8.46
N ARG A 176 16.04 6.39 9.70
CA ARG A 176 15.46 7.66 10.10
C ARG A 176 16.58 8.60 10.54
N ARG A 177 16.60 9.77 9.93
CA ARG A 177 17.54 10.85 10.18
C ARG A 177 16.77 12.12 10.55
N ARG A 178 17.49 13.23 10.73
CA ARG A 178 16.91 14.51 11.14
C ARG A 178 16.04 15.15 10.05
N ASP A 179 16.41 14.92 8.80
CA ASP A 179 15.72 15.31 7.56
C ASP A 179 14.46 14.46 7.28
N GLY A 180 14.41 13.22 7.76
CA GLY A 180 13.20 12.41 7.71
C GLY A 180 13.46 10.90 7.67
N ALA A 181 12.44 10.15 7.21
CA ALA A 181 12.50 8.70 7.10
C ALA A 181 12.75 8.29 5.65
N HIS A 182 13.74 7.43 5.45
CA HIS A 182 14.04 6.85 4.15
C HIS A 182 13.31 5.52 4.01
N TRP A 183 12.57 5.38 2.92
CA TRP A 183 11.77 4.19 2.64
C TRP A 183 12.25 3.49 1.39
N VAL A 184 12.16 2.16 1.41
CA VAL A 184 12.47 1.31 0.27
C VAL A 184 11.34 0.33 0.03
N THR A 185 11.04 0.07 -1.24
CA THR A 185 10.21 -1.05 -1.66
C THR A 185 10.82 -1.73 -2.89
N LYS A 186 10.41 -2.96 -3.15
CA LYS A 186 10.82 -3.75 -4.31
C LYS A 186 9.59 -4.26 -5.04
N CYS A 187 9.58 -4.12 -6.35
CA CYS A 187 8.51 -4.62 -7.21
C CYS A 187 9.06 -4.96 -8.59
N ASN A 188 8.80 -6.17 -9.09
CA ASN A 188 9.15 -6.61 -10.44
C ASN A 188 10.60 -6.32 -10.87
N GLY A 189 11.58 -6.60 -10.00
CA GLY A 189 13.00 -6.37 -10.32
C GLY A 189 13.44 -4.91 -10.26
N VAL A 190 12.57 -3.99 -9.82
CA VAL A 190 12.89 -2.59 -9.57
C VAL A 190 12.84 -2.32 -8.07
N GLU A 191 13.88 -1.64 -7.57
CA GLU A 191 13.91 -1.09 -6.22
C GLU A 191 13.49 0.38 -6.29
N ILE A 192 12.71 0.84 -5.31
CA ILE A 192 12.27 2.23 -5.25
C ILE A 192 12.68 2.82 -3.92
N HIS A 193 13.47 3.88 -3.99
CA HIS A 193 13.92 4.66 -2.85
C HIS A 193 13.07 5.92 -2.74
N LEU A 194 12.51 6.14 -1.55
CA LEU A 194 11.74 7.34 -1.24
C LEU A 194 12.43 8.08 -0.09
N LEU A 195 12.95 9.26 -0.40
CA LEU A 195 13.82 10.05 0.47
C LEU A 195 13.16 11.38 0.85
N PRO A 196 13.48 11.98 2.00
CA PRO A 196 13.10 13.36 2.28
C PRO A 196 13.72 14.31 1.25
N TRP A 197 12.97 15.32 0.80
CA TRP A 197 13.51 16.34 -0.10
C TRP A 197 14.48 17.30 0.60
N PHE A 198 15.47 17.78 -0.13
CA PHE A 198 16.74 18.33 0.38
C PHE A 198 16.71 19.84 0.68
N GLU A 199 15.74 20.30 1.49
CA GLU A 199 15.66 21.69 1.99
C GLU A 199 15.31 22.79 0.95
N GLU A 200 15.19 22.49 -0.35
CA GLU A 200 14.63 23.44 -1.32
C GLU A 200 13.12 23.64 -1.05
N ARG A 201 12.63 24.90 -1.14
CA ARG A 201 11.21 25.20 -0.93
C ARG A 201 10.39 24.48 -1.99
N LEU A 202 9.47 23.65 -1.54
CA LEU A 202 8.58 22.91 -2.42
C LEU A 202 7.25 23.62 -2.58
N MET A 203 6.57 23.36 -3.69
CA MET A 203 5.26 23.93 -4.02
C MET A 203 4.18 23.43 -3.04
N HIS A 204 4.13 24.06 -1.87
CA HIS A 204 3.05 23.93 -0.89
C HIS A 204 2.18 25.18 -0.89
N ASN A 205 0.93 25.05 -0.43
CA ASN A 205 -0.05 26.14 -0.38
C ASN A 205 0.51 27.48 0.16
N PRO A 206 1.36 27.52 1.21
CA PRO A 206 1.97 28.76 1.69
C PRO A 206 2.78 29.50 0.61
N SER A 207 3.59 28.77 -0.16
CA SER A 207 4.45 29.34 -1.19
C SER A 207 3.69 29.60 -2.50
N MET A 208 2.60 28.87 -2.76
CA MET A 208 1.65 29.26 -3.82
C MET A 208 1.01 30.62 -3.56
N TYR A 209 0.83 31.03 -2.30
CA TYR A 209 0.38 32.39 -2.02
C TYR A 209 1.42 33.44 -2.40
N GLU A 210 2.72 33.15 -2.34
CA GLU A 210 3.78 34.06 -2.83
C GLU A 210 3.71 34.22 -4.36
N VAL A 211 3.45 33.13 -5.09
CA VAL A 211 3.19 33.15 -6.55
C VAL A 211 1.94 33.97 -6.91
N MET A 212 0.89 33.86 -6.09
CA MET A 212 -0.34 34.66 -6.29
C MET A 212 -0.15 36.14 -5.93
N ILE A 213 0.69 36.43 -4.94
CA ILE A 213 1.08 37.79 -4.56
C ILE A 213 1.74 38.50 -5.77
N GLU A 214 2.53 37.80 -6.58
CA GLU A 214 3.05 38.37 -7.84
C GLU A 214 1.93 38.77 -8.80
N ARG A 215 0.95 37.89 -9.05
CA ARG A 215 -0.23 38.23 -9.87
C ARG A 215 -1.03 39.40 -9.30
N ARG A 216 -0.99 39.58 -7.97
CA ARG A 216 -1.61 40.70 -7.25
C ARG A 216 -0.85 42.02 -7.40
N PHE A 217 0.48 41.99 -7.41
CA PHE A 217 1.32 43.21 -7.33
C PHE A 217 2.13 43.52 -8.59
N GLY A 218 1.97 42.75 -9.68
CA GLY A 218 2.50 43.11 -11.00
C GLY A 218 1.99 44.48 -11.51
N SER A 219 0.93 45.01 -10.88
CA SER A 219 0.48 46.40 -10.97
C SER A 219 0.05 46.88 -9.57
N PHE A 220 0.44 48.10 -9.19
CA PHE A 220 0.29 48.76 -7.88
C PHE A 220 -1.16 48.85 -7.33
N THR A 221 -1.83 47.74 -7.01
CA THR A 221 -3.12 47.79 -6.28
C THR A 221 -3.20 46.70 -5.20
N SER A 222 -3.46 47.13 -3.97
CA SER A 222 -3.72 46.22 -2.85
C SER A 222 -5.10 45.58 -3.01
N ILE A 223 -5.15 44.31 -3.42
CA ILE A 223 -6.41 43.52 -3.43
C ILE A 223 -7.09 43.56 -2.04
N PRO A 224 -8.41 43.80 -1.94
CA PRO A 224 -9.16 43.74 -0.68
C PRO A 224 -9.09 42.36 0.00
N MET A 225 -9.14 42.32 1.33
CA MET A 225 -9.05 41.06 2.10
C MET A 225 -10.07 39.98 1.68
N PRO A 226 -11.34 40.29 1.38
CA PRO A 226 -12.32 39.28 0.94
C PRO A 226 -11.96 38.60 -0.39
N GLU A 227 -11.45 39.38 -1.35
CA GLU A 227 -10.97 38.84 -2.63
C GLU A 227 -9.74 37.95 -2.43
N TYR A 228 -8.82 38.35 -1.53
CA TYR A 228 -7.68 37.51 -1.16
C TYR A 228 -8.13 36.18 -0.52
N GLU A 229 -9.14 36.19 0.35
CA GLU A 229 -9.68 34.96 0.93
C GLU A 229 -10.37 34.06 -0.09
N SER A 230 -11.13 34.63 -1.04
CA SER A 230 -11.71 33.88 -2.17
C SER A 230 -10.62 33.21 -2.98
N MET A 231 -9.57 33.95 -3.35
CA MET A 231 -8.43 33.42 -4.09
C MET A 231 -7.73 32.27 -3.32
N ARG A 232 -7.63 32.36 -1.99
CA ARG A 232 -7.09 31.26 -1.17
C ARG A 232 -7.97 30.02 -1.22
N GLN A 233 -9.29 30.18 -1.27
CA GLN A 233 -10.21 29.06 -1.44
C GLN A 233 -10.08 28.43 -2.83
N ASP A 234 -9.92 29.26 -3.87
CA ASP A 234 -9.72 28.79 -5.25
C ASP A 234 -8.43 27.97 -5.39
N VAL A 235 -7.31 28.42 -4.81
CA VAL A 235 -6.06 27.63 -4.86
C VAL A 235 -6.14 26.36 -4.02
N ARG A 236 -6.98 26.32 -2.99
CA ARG A 236 -7.23 25.08 -2.24
C ARG A 236 -8.06 24.08 -3.04
N SER A 237 -8.90 24.54 -3.97
CA SER A 237 -9.72 23.67 -4.83
C SER A 237 -8.99 23.26 -6.12
N MET A 238 -7.93 23.98 -6.53
CA MET A 238 -7.09 23.62 -7.67
C MET A 238 -6.37 22.27 -7.49
N SER A 239 -6.32 21.52 -8.57
CA SER A 239 -5.46 20.34 -8.71
C SER A 239 -3.97 20.69 -8.62
N PHE A 240 -3.13 19.68 -8.36
CA PHE A 240 -1.68 19.87 -8.41
C PHE A 240 -1.18 20.38 -9.77
N LYS A 241 -1.73 19.87 -10.88
CA LYS A 241 -1.35 20.30 -12.25
C LYS A 241 -1.66 21.78 -12.50
N GLU A 242 -2.83 22.26 -12.08
CA GLU A 242 -3.21 23.67 -12.21
C GLU A 242 -2.31 24.59 -11.39
N ARG A 243 -1.99 24.20 -10.15
CA ARG A 243 -1.05 24.95 -9.31
C ARG A 243 0.35 25.00 -9.92
N LEU A 244 0.83 23.89 -10.47
CA LEU A 244 2.12 23.84 -11.15
C LEU A 244 2.14 24.75 -12.38
N GLN A 245 1.06 24.77 -13.17
CA GLN A 245 0.95 25.64 -14.33
C GLN A 245 0.93 27.12 -13.94
N LEU A 246 0.23 27.45 -12.84
CA LEU A 246 0.24 28.80 -12.29
C LEU A 246 1.66 29.22 -11.89
N ALA A 247 2.39 28.37 -11.18
CA ALA A 247 3.78 28.62 -10.78
C ALA A 247 4.72 28.79 -11.98
N ARG A 248 4.59 27.95 -13.02
CA ARG A 248 5.38 28.09 -14.26
C ARG A 248 5.18 29.42 -14.97
N SER A 249 3.98 29.97 -14.88
CA SER A 249 3.61 31.24 -15.52
C SER A 249 4.05 32.48 -14.74
N SER A 250 4.62 32.33 -13.54
CA SER A 250 5.01 33.43 -12.66
C SER A 250 6.53 33.43 -12.43
N GLU A 251 7.13 34.61 -12.38
CA GLU A 251 8.57 34.75 -12.18
C GLU A 251 8.99 34.27 -10.78
N ILE A 252 8.19 34.59 -9.75
CA ILE A 252 8.36 34.10 -8.39
C ILE A 252 8.20 32.58 -8.35
N GLY A 253 7.23 32.01 -9.08
CA GLY A 253 7.07 30.55 -9.16
C GLY A 253 8.30 29.85 -9.73
N GLN A 254 8.89 30.40 -10.80
CA GLN A 254 10.14 29.87 -11.36
C GLN A 254 11.33 30.04 -10.41
N LYS A 255 11.39 31.14 -9.63
CA LYS A 255 12.45 31.37 -8.63
C LYS A 255 12.31 30.48 -7.40
N LEU A 256 11.08 30.24 -6.94
CA LEU A 256 10.80 29.46 -5.73
C LEU A 256 10.87 27.95 -5.99
N PHE A 257 10.47 27.51 -7.19
CA PHE A 257 10.34 26.09 -7.54
C PHE A 257 11.04 25.77 -8.88
N PRO A 258 12.35 26.05 -9.00
CA PRO A 258 13.06 25.91 -10.27
C PRO A 258 13.08 24.46 -10.78
N LEU A 259 13.11 23.48 -9.88
CA LEU A 259 13.13 22.06 -10.23
C LEU A 259 11.75 21.51 -10.63
N GLU A 260 10.67 21.97 -10.02
CA GLU A 260 9.32 21.53 -10.37
C GLU A 260 8.82 22.22 -11.64
N CYS A 261 9.11 23.52 -11.79
CA CYS A 261 8.67 24.29 -12.94
C CYS A 261 9.23 23.72 -14.26
N GLY A 262 10.49 23.25 -14.27
CA GLY A 262 11.07 22.60 -15.45
C GLY A 262 10.83 21.09 -15.54
N ALA A 263 10.29 20.44 -14.51
CA ALA A 263 10.08 19.00 -14.48
C ALA A 263 8.95 18.57 -15.43
N GLN A 264 8.95 17.31 -15.85
CA GLN A 264 7.94 16.77 -16.77
C GLN A 264 7.18 15.62 -16.12
N PHE A 265 5.88 15.52 -16.40
CA PHE A 265 5.13 14.33 -15.99
C PHE A 265 5.60 13.14 -16.82
N ARG A 266 5.97 12.06 -16.12
CA ARG A 266 6.36 10.78 -16.70
C ARG A 266 5.49 9.69 -16.11
N ASN A 267 5.22 8.66 -16.90
CA ASN A 267 4.47 7.52 -16.43
C ASN A 267 5.39 6.58 -15.66
N ILE A 268 5.02 6.21 -14.43
CA ILE A 268 5.72 5.23 -13.61
C ILE A 268 4.70 4.25 -13.04
N SER A 269 4.78 2.98 -13.44
CA SER A 269 3.84 1.93 -13.07
C SER A 269 2.37 2.32 -13.33
N GLY A 270 2.09 3.01 -14.44
CA GLY A 270 0.75 3.47 -14.80
C GLY A 270 0.26 4.72 -14.05
N VAL A 271 1.17 5.50 -13.44
CA VAL A 271 0.87 6.73 -12.70
C VAL A 271 1.70 7.89 -13.25
N GLU A 272 1.07 9.02 -13.54
CA GLU A 272 1.79 10.25 -13.88
C GLU A 272 2.47 10.83 -12.63
N ILE A 273 3.80 10.82 -12.63
CA ILE A 273 4.65 11.39 -11.59
C ILE A 273 5.48 12.52 -12.18
N LEU A 274 5.59 13.64 -11.47
CA LEU A 274 6.46 14.74 -11.87
C LEU A 274 7.92 14.28 -11.73
N CYS A 275 8.71 14.40 -12.80
CA CYS A 275 10.09 13.93 -12.86
C CYS A 275 11.05 15.01 -13.40
N LEU A 276 12.25 15.10 -12.82
CA LEU A 276 13.28 16.02 -13.31
C LEU A 276 13.76 15.61 -14.71
N SER A 277 14.04 16.62 -15.54
CA SER A 277 14.80 16.45 -16.77
C SER A 277 16.29 16.26 -16.48
N ASP A 278 17.05 15.78 -17.48
CA ASP A 278 18.51 15.64 -17.37
C ASP A 278 19.20 16.93 -16.91
N ILE A 279 18.83 18.07 -17.48
CA ILE A 279 19.41 19.38 -17.13
C ILE A 279 19.19 19.69 -15.64
N GLN A 280 17.99 19.42 -15.14
CA GLN A 280 17.64 19.68 -13.75
C GLN A 280 18.32 18.71 -12.80
N LEU A 281 18.44 17.43 -13.20
CA LEU A 281 19.20 16.45 -12.45
C LEU A 281 20.67 16.85 -12.34
N GLN A 282 21.32 17.27 -13.43
CA GLN A 282 22.71 17.74 -13.37
C GLN A 282 22.85 18.97 -12.46
N SER A 283 21.91 19.91 -12.52
CA SER A 283 21.86 21.05 -11.61
C SER A 283 21.75 20.59 -10.14
N LEU A 284 20.88 19.63 -9.85
CA LEU A 284 20.71 19.05 -8.52
C LEU A 284 22.01 18.36 -8.03
N LEU A 285 22.65 17.54 -8.87
CA LEU A 285 23.88 16.82 -8.52
C LEU A 285 25.05 17.76 -8.24
N SER A 286 25.14 18.89 -8.97
CA SER A 286 26.19 19.88 -8.72
C SER A 286 26.07 20.56 -7.35
N LYS A 287 24.84 20.73 -6.84
CA LYS A 287 24.58 21.25 -5.48
C LYS A 287 24.70 20.20 -4.39
N HIS A 288 24.44 18.93 -4.72
CA HIS A 288 24.32 17.83 -3.77
C HIS A 288 25.19 16.64 -4.17
N SER A 289 26.51 16.81 -4.15
CA SER A 289 27.50 15.81 -4.58
C SER A 289 27.34 14.45 -3.89
N TYR A 290 26.91 14.41 -2.63
CA TYR A 290 26.67 13.16 -1.88
C TYR A 290 25.63 12.24 -2.54
N LEU A 291 24.73 12.78 -3.38
CA LEU A 291 23.78 11.97 -4.14
C LEU A 291 24.50 11.12 -5.19
N GLN A 292 25.56 11.64 -5.79
CA GLN A 292 26.35 10.93 -6.80
C GLN A 292 27.18 9.80 -6.16
N ASP A 293 27.68 10.02 -4.94
CA ASP A 293 28.36 8.97 -4.16
C ASP A 293 27.41 7.84 -3.78
N LYS A 294 26.18 8.19 -3.38
CA LYS A 294 25.16 7.23 -2.96
C LYS A 294 24.54 6.48 -4.15
N TYR A 295 24.33 7.19 -5.25
CA TYR A 295 23.66 6.73 -6.47
C TYR A 295 24.60 6.93 -7.66
N PRO A 296 25.62 6.06 -7.79
CA PRO A 296 26.54 6.15 -8.92
C PRO A 296 25.79 5.89 -10.22
N LYS A 297 26.07 6.69 -11.25
CA LYS A 297 25.42 6.60 -12.57
C LYS A 297 23.89 6.80 -12.50
N ILE A 298 23.46 7.83 -11.78
CA ILE A 298 22.07 8.29 -11.78
C ILE A 298 21.77 9.08 -13.08
N PHE A 299 20.64 8.78 -13.70
CA PHE A 299 20.15 9.42 -14.93
C PHE A 299 18.71 9.93 -14.74
N ALA A 300 18.22 10.83 -15.61
CA ALA A 300 16.83 11.24 -15.56
C ALA A 300 15.88 10.10 -15.97
N ILE A 301 14.63 10.22 -15.56
CA ILE A 301 13.59 9.22 -15.83
C ILE A 301 12.91 9.61 -17.14
N GLU A 302 13.30 8.97 -18.24
CA GLU A 302 12.74 9.28 -19.57
C GLU A 302 11.57 8.39 -19.98
N SER A 303 11.51 7.16 -19.47
CA SER A 303 10.45 6.18 -19.75
C SER A 303 10.06 5.42 -18.48
N ASP A 304 8.89 4.76 -18.50
CA ASP A 304 8.42 3.94 -17.37
C ASP A 304 9.38 2.77 -17.15
N PRO A 305 10.17 2.75 -16.07
CA PRO A 305 11.15 1.70 -15.85
C PRO A 305 10.54 0.49 -15.14
N VAL A 306 9.27 0.56 -14.73
CA VAL A 306 8.58 -0.54 -14.10
C VAL A 306 7.95 -1.38 -15.20
N PRO A 307 8.41 -2.63 -15.43
CA PRO A 307 7.89 -3.45 -16.51
C PRO A 307 6.39 -3.68 -16.31
N MET A 308 5.60 -3.29 -17.32
CA MET A 308 4.19 -3.65 -17.40
C MET A 308 4.11 -5.16 -17.60
N LEU A 309 3.61 -5.86 -16.58
CA LEU A 309 3.25 -7.26 -16.73
C LEU A 309 1.95 -7.31 -17.53
N VAL A 310 2.05 -7.63 -18.81
CA VAL A 310 0.90 -7.96 -19.66
C VAL A 310 0.49 -9.38 -19.26
N PHE A 311 -0.62 -9.50 -18.53
CA PHE A 311 -1.24 -10.78 -18.21
C PHE A 311 -2.51 -10.95 -19.04
#